data_AF-A0ABD6AZB9-F1
#
_entry.id   AF-A0ABD6AZB9-F1
#
_cell.length_a   1.000
_cell.length_b   1.000
_cell.length_c   1.000
_cell.angle_alpha   90.00
_cell.angle_beta   90.00
_cell.angle_gamma   90.00
#
_symmetry.space_group_name_H-M   'P 1'
#
loop_
_entity.id
_entity.type
_entity.pdbx_description
1 polymer ?
#
loop_
_entity_poly.entity_id
_entity_poly.type
_entity_poly.pdbx_seq_one_letter_code
_entity_poly.pdbx_strand_id
1 'polypeptide(L)'
;MSFLTVPNGTGTSQIFTWTNLELVLTLCQVGLTALIGLTAPLHPRFSRYKNQAIEGINTLEQPVFDFGSIRVGVVESGERGFEELEDAISSHYPLSGPVRRVKVALGHPESIKNQLDMELGAMVGPNAVVFVEYDEDVERERDIITFHPFDPAQTLKLTELRRWVQSRTQDRGHAIIVASTLLWTVVSMTIAVWF
;
A
#
# COMPACT_ATOMS: atom_id res chain seq x y z
N MET A 1 9.68 45.49 -69.28
CA MET A 1 8.55 45.19 -68.38
C MET A 1 9.08 44.22 -67.33
N SER A 2 9.50 44.75 -66.18
CA SER A 2 10.16 43.99 -65.13
C SER A 2 9.11 43.59 -64.09
N PHE A 3 8.91 42.28 -63.89
CA PHE A 3 8.08 41.78 -62.80
C PHE A 3 8.95 41.66 -61.54
N LEU A 4 8.71 42.57 -60.59
CA LEU A 4 9.17 42.46 -59.22
C LEU A 4 8.44 41.28 -58.55
N THR A 5 9.19 40.22 -58.23
CA THR A 5 8.72 39.15 -57.35
C THR A 5 8.95 39.62 -55.91
N VAL A 6 7.85 39.86 -55.17
CA VAL A 6 7.88 40.15 -53.73
C VAL A 6 7.94 38.80 -53.00
N PRO A 7 8.95 38.53 -52.16
CA PRO A 7 8.92 37.38 -51.27
C PRO A 7 8.00 37.72 -50.10
N ASN A 8 6.81 37.14 -50.06
CA ASN A 8 5.90 37.30 -48.93
C ASN A 8 6.46 36.50 -47.76
N GLY A 9 7.06 37.20 -46.80
CA GLY A 9 7.65 36.64 -45.59
C GLY A 9 6.58 36.24 -44.58
N THR A 10 6.34 34.94 -44.46
CA THR A 10 5.60 34.32 -43.33
C THR A 10 6.15 32.94 -42.96
N GLY A 11 7.42 32.65 -43.27
CA GLY A 11 8.04 31.34 -43.00
C GLY A 11 8.63 31.17 -41.60
N THR A 12 8.94 32.25 -40.89
CA THR A 12 9.75 32.19 -39.66
C THR A 12 8.97 31.99 -38.37
N SER A 13 7.68 32.36 -38.32
CA SER A 13 6.86 32.20 -37.12
C SER A 13 6.36 30.77 -36.91
N GLN A 14 6.10 30.00 -37.97
CA GLN A 14 5.66 28.61 -37.83
C GLN A 14 6.82 27.66 -37.49
N ILE A 15 8.02 27.85 -38.06
CA ILE A 15 9.17 26.98 -37.79
C ILE A 15 9.57 27.03 -36.30
N PHE A 16 9.44 28.20 -35.67
CA PHE A 16 9.82 28.39 -34.26
C PHE A 16 8.85 27.72 -33.26
N THR A 17 7.58 27.54 -33.60
CA THR A 17 6.63 26.85 -32.71
C THR A 17 6.82 25.33 -32.72
N TRP A 18 7.20 24.76 -33.86
CA TRP A 18 7.38 23.32 -34.04
C TRP A 18 8.64 22.79 -33.33
N THR A 19 9.78 23.47 -33.47
CA THR A 19 11.03 23.06 -32.80
C THR A 19 10.94 23.12 -31.28
N ASN A 20 10.17 24.06 -30.74
CA ASN A 20 9.95 24.17 -29.30
C ASN A 20 9.04 23.04 -28.78
N LEU A 21 8.05 22.60 -29.57
CA LEU A 21 7.18 21.48 -29.22
C LEU A 21 7.96 20.15 -29.20
N GLU A 22 8.83 19.93 -30.18
CA GLU A 22 9.71 18.74 -30.27
C GLU A 22 10.62 18.60 -29.05
N LEU A 23 11.28 19.71 -28.67
CA LEU A 23 12.14 19.75 -27.48
C LEU A 23 11.34 19.42 -26.21
N VAL A 24 10.14 20.00 -26.06
CA VAL A 24 9.27 19.74 -24.90
C VAL A 24 8.85 18.26 -24.85
N LEU A 25 8.42 17.68 -25.97
CA LEU A 25 7.99 16.28 -26.03
C LEU A 25 9.15 15.31 -25.75
N THR A 26 10.33 15.59 -26.30
CA THR A 26 11.54 14.78 -26.06
C THR A 26 11.98 14.85 -24.59
N LEU A 27 11.98 16.05 -24.00
CA LEU A 27 12.28 16.23 -22.58
C LEU A 27 11.25 15.53 -21.69
N CYS A 28 9.96 15.58 -22.05
CA CYS A 28 8.92 14.81 -21.37
C CYS A 28 9.17 13.29 -21.44
N GLN A 29 9.55 12.76 -22.61
CA GLN A 29 9.83 11.34 -22.78
C GLN A 29 11.04 10.87 -21.96
N VAL A 30 12.14 11.65 -21.98
CA VAL A 30 13.34 11.36 -21.15
C VAL A 30 12.99 11.43 -19.67
N GLY A 31 12.26 12.47 -19.25
CA GLY A 31 11.80 12.63 -17.88
C GLY A 31 10.91 11.47 -17.41
N LEU A 32 10.00 11.02 -18.26
CA LEU A 32 9.08 9.92 -17.96
C LEU A 32 9.80 8.57 -17.90
N THR A 33 10.78 8.35 -18.78
CA THR A 33 11.64 7.14 -18.74
C THR A 33 12.46 7.10 -17.46
N ALA A 34 13.06 8.23 -17.08
CA ALA A 34 13.78 8.36 -15.81
C ALA A 34 12.84 8.13 -14.61
N LEU A 35 11.62 8.65 -14.65
CA LEU A 35 10.62 8.44 -13.60
C LEU A 35 10.25 6.94 -13.46
N ILE A 36 10.01 6.24 -14.57
CA ILE A 36 9.73 4.78 -14.56
C ILE A 36 10.91 4.00 -13.98
N GLY A 37 12.15 4.30 -14.41
CA GLY A 37 13.35 3.63 -13.89
C GLY A 37 13.60 3.90 -12.40
N LEU A 38 13.23 5.08 -11.90
CA LEU A 38 13.44 5.49 -10.51
C LEU A 38 12.30 5.07 -9.57
N THR A 39 11.07 4.92 -10.07
CA THR A 39 9.90 4.56 -9.23
C THR A 39 9.99 3.15 -8.65
N ALA A 40 10.49 2.17 -9.41
CA ALA A 40 10.65 0.79 -8.93
C ALA A 40 11.52 0.66 -7.65
N PRO A 41 12.72 1.27 -7.56
CA PRO A 41 13.52 1.22 -6.33
C PRO A 41 13.06 2.21 -5.25
N LEU A 42 12.47 3.36 -5.61
CA LEU A 42 12.15 4.42 -4.65
C LEU A 42 10.80 4.24 -3.96
N HIS A 43 9.77 3.73 -4.66
CA HIS A 43 8.42 3.64 -4.11
C HIS A 43 8.33 2.84 -2.79
N PRO A 44 8.92 1.63 -2.65
CA PRO A 44 8.82 0.87 -1.40
C PRO A 44 9.62 1.48 -0.23
N ARG A 45 10.48 2.48 -0.47
CA ARG A 45 11.28 3.15 0.58
C ARG A 45 10.66 4.46 1.08
N PHE A 46 9.88 5.16 0.24
CA PHE A 46 9.30 6.47 0.57
C PHE A 46 7.77 6.47 0.62
N SER A 47 7.13 5.31 0.48
CA SER A 47 5.68 5.22 0.54
C SER A 47 5.16 5.65 1.91
N ARG A 48 4.33 6.70 1.93
CA ARG A 48 3.59 7.14 3.13
C ARG A 48 2.77 5.99 3.71
N TYR A 49 2.13 5.21 2.83
CA TYR A 49 1.37 4.01 3.17
C TYR A 49 2.20 3.05 4.03
N LYS A 50 3.43 2.73 3.61
CA LYS A 50 4.30 1.82 4.38
C LYS A 50 4.65 2.39 5.75
N ASN A 51 4.96 3.68 5.83
CA ASN A 51 5.33 4.30 7.11
C ASN A 51 4.14 4.32 8.08
N GLN A 52 2.94 4.67 7.59
CA GLN A 52 1.71 4.66 8.38
C GLN A 52 1.35 3.23 8.83
N ALA A 53 1.42 2.25 7.92
CA ALA A 53 1.20 0.85 8.27
C ALA A 53 2.18 0.36 9.34
N ILE A 54 3.48 0.72 9.25
CA ILE A 54 4.47 0.37 10.26
C ILE A 54 4.16 1.03 11.61
N GLU A 55 3.69 2.28 11.61
CA GLU A 55 3.23 2.97 12.82
C GLU A 55 2.08 2.18 13.47
N GLY A 56 1.08 1.75 12.69
CA GLY A 56 0.00 0.88 13.15
C GLY A 56 0.51 -0.45 13.72
N ILE A 57 1.43 -1.14 13.04
CA ILE A 57 2.04 -2.38 13.57
C ILE A 57 2.75 -2.13 14.90
N ASN A 58 3.51 -1.03 15.02
CA ASN A 58 4.22 -0.71 16.25
C ASN A 58 3.25 -0.38 17.40
N THR A 59 2.09 0.22 17.11
CA THR A 59 1.02 0.41 18.09
C THR A 59 0.43 -0.93 18.54
N LEU A 60 0.22 -1.88 17.62
CA LEU A 60 -0.22 -3.24 17.97
C LEU A 60 0.79 -4.02 18.83
N GLU A 61 2.09 -3.76 18.67
CA GLU A 61 3.14 -4.38 19.50
C GLU A 61 3.18 -3.82 20.93
N GLN A 62 2.58 -2.65 21.15
CA GLN A 62 2.52 -2.00 22.46
C GLN A 62 1.17 -2.31 23.13
N PRO A 63 1.12 -3.21 24.12
CA PRO A 63 -0.14 -3.56 24.75
C PRO A 63 -0.71 -2.37 25.52
N VAL A 64 -1.95 -2.01 25.18
CA VAL A 64 -2.71 -0.93 25.81
C VAL A 64 -3.53 -1.46 26.98
N PHE A 65 -4.01 -2.71 26.86
CA PHE A 65 -4.79 -3.37 27.90
C PHE A 65 -4.03 -4.54 28.52
N ASP A 66 -4.09 -4.66 29.84
CA ASP A 66 -3.56 -5.80 30.58
C ASP A 66 -4.70 -6.40 31.42
N PHE A 67 -5.11 -7.61 31.07
CA PHE A 67 -6.15 -8.37 31.78
C PHE A 67 -5.53 -9.43 32.70
N GLY A 68 -4.31 -9.18 33.18
CA GLY A 68 -3.54 -10.00 34.11
C GLY A 68 -2.85 -11.19 33.43
N SER A 69 -3.61 -12.00 32.70
CA SER A 69 -3.11 -13.19 32.01
C SER A 69 -2.93 -13.01 30.50
N ILE A 70 -3.52 -11.97 29.93
CA ILE A 70 -3.29 -11.54 28.55
C ILE A 70 -3.02 -10.04 28.48
N ARG A 71 -2.22 -9.65 27.49
CA ARG A 71 -1.96 -8.25 27.13
C ARG A 71 -2.46 -8.01 25.72
N VAL A 72 -3.15 -6.90 25.48
CA VAL A 72 -3.78 -6.61 24.19
C VAL A 72 -3.31 -5.27 23.63
N GLY A 73 -2.68 -5.31 22.46
CA GLY A 73 -2.44 -4.14 21.62
C GLY A 73 -3.62 -3.92 20.69
N VAL A 74 -3.95 -2.66 20.44
CA VAL A 74 -5.14 -2.27 19.67
C VAL A 74 -4.78 -1.10 18.75
N VAL A 75 -5.29 -1.15 17.52
CA VAL A 75 -5.36 -0.01 16.61
C VAL A 75 -6.82 0.16 16.19
N GLU A 76 -7.38 1.32 16.46
CA GLU A 76 -8.79 1.63 16.20
C GLU A 76 -8.98 2.42 14.90
N SER A 77 -10.18 2.31 14.32
CA SER A 77 -10.55 3.13 13.15
C SER A 77 -10.42 4.62 13.47
N GLY A 78 -9.79 5.35 12.54
CA GLY A 78 -9.40 6.76 12.73
C GLY A 78 -8.02 6.97 13.35
N GLU A 79 -7.36 5.93 13.86
CA GLU A 79 -5.96 6.01 14.29
C GLU A 79 -4.98 5.88 13.11
N ARG A 80 -3.77 6.42 13.30
CA ARG A 80 -2.72 6.33 12.28
C ARG A 80 -2.31 4.88 12.03
N GLY A 81 -2.28 4.50 10.76
CA GLY A 81 -1.91 3.16 10.33
C GLY A 81 -3.08 2.17 10.28
N PHE A 82 -4.25 2.53 10.78
CA PHE A 82 -5.42 1.65 10.74
C PHE A 82 -5.84 1.33 9.30
N GLU A 83 -6.07 2.35 8.48
CA GLU A 83 -6.54 2.18 7.10
C GLU A 83 -5.55 1.34 6.28
N GLU A 84 -4.26 1.56 6.48
CA GLU A 84 -3.25 0.80 5.77
C GLU A 84 -3.16 -0.66 6.25
N LEU A 85 -3.36 -0.90 7.54
CA LEU A 85 -3.46 -2.25 8.09
C LEU A 85 -4.70 -2.98 7.57
N GLU A 86 -5.87 -2.32 7.54
CA GLU A 86 -7.10 -2.89 7.00
C GLU A 86 -6.95 -3.21 5.50
N ASP A 87 -6.37 -2.31 4.70
CA ASP A 87 -6.08 -2.55 3.27
C ASP A 87 -5.09 -3.73 3.10
N ALA A 88 -4.08 -3.85 3.97
CA ALA A 88 -3.14 -4.97 3.93
C ALA A 88 -3.80 -6.29 4.30
N ILE A 89 -4.62 -6.32 5.36
CA ILE A 89 -5.33 -7.52 5.81
C ILE A 89 -6.36 -7.95 4.76
N SER A 90 -7.22 -7.04 4.30
CA SER A 90 -8.27 -7.33 3.30
C SER A 90 -7.73 -7.88 1.98
N SER A 91 -6.49 -7.53 1.61
CA SER A 91 -5.85 -8.06 0.42
C SER A 91 -5.39 -9.53 0.54
N HIS A 92 -5.27 -10.07 1.76
CA HIS A 92 -4.80 -11.43 2.02
C HIS A 92 -5.83 -12.30 2.75
N TYR A 93 -6.78 -11.68 3.45
CA TYR A 93 -7.80 -12.33 4.25
C TYR A 93 -9.17 -11.72 3.92
N PRO A 94 -10.18 -12.54 3.57
CA PRO A 94 -11.52 -12.04 3.26
C PRO A 94 -12.18 -11.53 4.54
N LEU A 95 -12.34 -10.22 4.66
CA LEU A 95 -13.03 -9.59 5.77
C LEU A 95 -14.55 -9.71 5.60
N SER A 96 -15.25 -9.98 6.70
CA SER A 96 -16.71 -10.19 6.72
C SER A 96 -17.51 -8.89 6.69
N GLY A 97 -16.86 -7.74 6.91
CA GLY A 97 -17.48 -6.42 6.98
C GLY A 97 -16.48 -5.31 7.26
N PRO A 98 -16.94 -4.08 7.55
CA PRO A 98 -16.08 -2.96 7.92
C PRO A 98 -15.40 -3.25 9.26
N VAL A 99 -14.07 -3.14 9.31
CA VAL A 99 -13.33 -3.37 10.55
C VAL A 99 -13.41 -2.13 11.43
N ARG A 100 -13.69 -2.33 12.71
CA ARG A 100 -13.67 -1.27 13.72
C ARG A 100 -12.28 -1.17 14.37
N ARG A 101 -11.68 -2.33 14.66
CA ARG A 101 -10.40 -2.43 15.38
C ARG A 101 -9.57 -3.61 14.89
N VAL A 102 -8.26 -3.41 14.79
CA VAL A 102 -7.27 -4.49 14.67
C VAL A 102 -6.65 -4.70 16.05
N LYS A 103 -6.55 -5.94 16.50
CA LYS A 103 -6.05 -6.28 17.84
C LYS A 103 -5.02 -7.40 17.81
N VAL A 104 -4.11 -7.36 18.77
CA VAL A 104 -3.14 -8.42 19.04
C VAL A 104 -3.25 -8.79 20.51
N ALA A 105 -3.65 -10.03 20.79
CA ALA A 105 -3.67 -10.56 22.16
C ALA A 105 -2.45 -11.46 22.39
N LEU A 106 -1.75 -11.21 23.50
CA LEU A 106 -0.50 -11.85 23.91
C LEU A 106 -0.74 -12.54 25.25
N GLY A 107 -0.58 -13.87 25.34
CA GLY A 107 -0.83 -14.56 26.59
C GLY A 107 -0.80 -16.07 26.50
N HIS A 108 -1.22 -16.73 27.58
CA HIS A 108 -1.42 -18.17 27.54
C HIS A 108 -2.66 -18.51 26.70
N PRO A 109 -2.63 -19.58 25.90
CA PRO A 109 -3.72 -19.98 25.00
C PRO A 109 -5.10 -20.04 25.67
N GLU A 110 -5.15 -20.67 26.84
CA GLU A 110 -6.38 -20.82 27.62
C GLU A 110 -6.88 -19.48 28.13
N SER A 111 -5.99 -18.56 28.48
CA SER A 111 -6.35 -17.22 28.92
C SER A 111 -6.93 -16.39 27.79
N ILE A 112 -6.34 -16.46 26.59
CA ILE A 112 -6.86 -15.79 25.39
C ILE A 112 -8.23 -16.35 25.04
N LYS A 113 -8.38 -17.68 25.00
CA LYS A 113 -9.66 -18.35 24.75
C LYS A 113 -10.73 -17.92 25.75
N ASN A 114 -10.44 -17.98 27.05
CA ASN A 114 -11.43 -17.72 28.09
C ASN A 114 -11.80 -16.24 28.20
N GLN A 115 -10.86 -15.32 27.96
CA GLN A 115 -11.11 -13.88 28.11
C GLN A 115 -11.66 -13.23 26.84
N LEU A 116 -11.31 -13.75 25.66
CA LEU A 116 -11.76 -13.19 24.38
C LEU A 116 -12.85 -14.02 23.69
N ASP A 117 -13.26 -15.14 24.30
CA ASP A 117 -14.23 -16.11 23.77
C ASP A 117 -13.86 -16.59 22.35
N MET A 118 -12.60 -16.98 22.18
CA MET A 118 -12.05 -17.37 20.87
C MET A 118 -11.77 -18.87 20.80
N GLU A 119 -12.26 -19.51 19.73
CA GLU A 119 -11.92 -20.90 19.44
C GLU A 119 -10.48 -21.02 18.94
N LEU A 120 -9.60 -21.34 19.86
CA LEU A 120 -8.19 -21.54 19.60
C LEU A 120 -7.83 -23.03 19.66
N GLY A 121 -7.08 -23.52 18.67
CA GLY A 121 -6.61 -24.90 18.60
C GLY A 121 -5.56 -25.24 19.67
N ALA A 122 -5.06 -26.48 19.64
CA ALA A 122 -3.99 -26.91 20.53
C ALA A 122 -2.73 -26.04 20.35
N MET A 123 -2.10 -25.64 21.46
CA MET A 123 -1.01 -24.66 21.49
C MET A 123 0.17 -25.12 22.35
N VAL A 124 1.35 -24.58 22.08
CA VAL A 124 2.54 -24.81 22.90
C VAL A 124 3.05 -23.48 23.48
N GLY A 125 2.85 -23.28 24.78
CA GLY A 125 3.38 -22.13 25.52
C GLY A 125 2.65 -20.80 25.26
N PRO A 126 3.20 -19.67 25.75
CA PRO A 126 2.65 -18.34 25.47
C PRO A 126 2.65 -18.03 23.97
N ASN A 127 1.53 -17.52 23.47
CA ASN A 127 1.36 -17.21 22.04
C ASN A 127 0.70 -15.84 21.85
N ALA A 128 0.68 -15.38 20.60
CA ALA A 128 -0.04 -14.21 20.17
C ALA A 128 -1.16 -14.61 19.20
N VAL A 129 -2.25 -13.86 19.18
CA VAL A 129 -3.32 -13.98 18.19
C VAL A 129 -3.59 -12.58 17.63
N VAL A 130 -3.58 -12.45 16.31
CA VAL A 130 -4.02 -11.21 15.65
C VAL A 130 -5.44 -11.44 15.16
N PHE A 131 -6.33 -10.53 15.52
CA PHE A 131 -7.74 -10.61 15.14
C PHE A 131 -8.29 -9.21 14.85
N VAL A 132 -9.41 -9.18 14.15
CA VAL A 132 -10.18 -7.96 13.89
C VAL A 132 -11.50 -8.02 14.64
N GLU A 133 -11.98 -6.86 15.05
CA GLU A 133 -13.35 -6.67 15.51
C GLU A 133 -14.09 -5.84 14.47
N TYR A 134 -15.27 -6.31 14.07
CA TYR A 134 -16.13 -5.63 13.13
C TYR A 134 -17.06 -4.64 13.85
N ASP A 135 -17.77 -3.84 13.07
CA ASP A 135 -18.87 -3.02 13.59
C ASP A 135 -20.06 -3.89 14.04
N GLU A 136 -20.94 -3.34 14.87
CA GLU A 136 -22.01 -4.09 15.55
C GLU A 136 -23.07 -4.68 14.60
N ASP A 137 -23.08 -4.28 13.34
CA ASP A 137 -24.02 -4.71 12.31
C ASP A 137 -23.62 -6.01 11.57
N VAL A 138 -22.56 -6.70 11.99
CA VAL A 138 -22.03 -7.91 11.33
C VAL A 138 -22.33 -9.16 12.16
N GLU A 139 -22.83 -10.24 11.53
CA GLU A 139 -23.14 -11.52 12.21
C GLU A 139 -21.95 -12.12 12.95
N ARG A 140 -20.74 -11.86 12.45
CA ARG A 140 -19.48 -12.29 13.06
C ARG A 140 -18.81 -11.08 13.70
N GLU A 141 -18.81 -11.01 15.03
CA GLU A 141 -18.23 -9.89 15.77
C GLU A 141 -16.70 -9.81 15.58
N ARG A 142 -16.02 -10.96 15.45
CA ARG A 142 -14.55 -11.05 15.39
C ARG A 142 -14.06 -12.13 14.44
N ASP A 143 -12.93 -11.84 13.80
CA ASP A 143 -12.21 -12.78 12.94
C ASP A 143 -10.75 -12.92 13.33
N ILE A 144 -10.29 -14.16 13.48
CA ILE A 144 -8.86 -14.46 13.69
C ILE A 144 -8.16 -14.34 12.34
N ILE A 145 -7.23 -13.40 12.25
CA ILE A 145 -6.52 -13.07 11.03
C ILE A 145 -5.24 -13.89 10.88
N THR A 146 -4.43 -13.95 11.94
CA THR A 146 -3.24 -14.80 11.96
C THR A 146 -3.00 -15.40 13.34
N PHE A 147 -2.65 -16.69 13.33
CA PHE A 147 -2.40 -17.46 14.52
C PHE A 147 -1.51 -18.66 14.18
N HIS A 148 -0.31 -18.72 14.77
CA HIS A 148 0.67 -19.80 14.55
C HIS A 148 0.87 -20.62 15.84
N PRO A 149 0.11 -21.71 16.05
CA PRO A 149 0.12 -22.47 17.32
C PRO A 149 1.47 -23.09 17.67
N PHE A 150 2.28 -23.43 16.66
CA PHE A 150 3.56 -24.11 16.79
C PHE A 150 4.78 -23.23 16.52
N ASP A 151 4.55 -21.97 16.15
CA ASP A 151 5.61 -20.97 15.96
C ASP A 151 5.16 -19.61 16.51
N PRO A 152 5.06 -19.49 17.85
CA PRO A 152 4.55 -18.27 18.49
C PRO A 152 5.43 -17.05 18.18
N ALA A 153 6.70 -17.26 17.85
CA ALA A 153 7.61 -16.17 17.50
C ALA A 153 7.17 -15.43 16.23
N GLN A 154 6.52 -16.11 15.28
CA GLN A 154 6.01 -15.47 14.07
C GLN A 154 4.85 -14.52 14.37
N THR A 155 3.88 -14.97 15.16
CA THR A 155 2.72 -14.15 15.53
C THR A 155 3.12 -13.05 16.52
N LEU A 156 4.04 -13.32 17.46
CA LEU A 156 4.56 -12.32 18.39
C LEU A 156 5.24 -11.14 17.70
N LYS A 157 5.99 -11.40 16.62
CA LYS A 157 6.67 -10.36 15.84
C LYS A 157 5.80 -9.73 14.75
N LEU A 158 4.52 -10.13 14.68
CA LEU A 158 3.59 -9.73 13.62
C LEU A 158 4.20 -9.92 12.22
N THR A 159 4.99 -10.99 12.06
CA THR A 159 5.83 -11.20 10.87
C THR A 159 4.98 -11.29 9.60
N GLU A 160 3.84 -11.95 9.71
CA GLU A 160 2.90 -12.12 8.61
C GLU A 160 2.21 -10.81 8.24
N LEU A 161 1.76 -10.04 9.24
CA LEU A 161 1.18 -8.71 9.00
C LEU A 161 2.19 -7.76 8.34
N ARG A 162 3.45 -7.76 8.79
CA ARG A 162 4.55 -7.02 8.15
C ARG A 162 4.77 -7.47 6.71
N ARG A 163 4.66 -8.77 6.43
CA ARG A 163 4.76 -9.32 5.07
C ARG A 163 3.60 -8.85 4.19
N TRP A 164 2.37 -8.85 4.68
CA TRP A 164 1.21 -8.38 3.93
C TRP A 164 1.29 -6.88 3.62
N VAL A 165 1.69 -6.05 4.60
CA VAL A 165 1.95 -4.61 4.36
C VAL A 165 3.02 -4.41 3.30
N GLN A 166 4.11 -5.19 3.35
CA GLN A 166 5.18 -5.12 2.36
C GLN A 166 4.69 -5.55 0.96
N SER A 167 3.91 -6.62 0.86
CA SER A 167 3.31 -7.08 -0.40
C SER A 167 2.37 -6.00 -0.97
N ARG A 168 1.47 -5.47 -0.14
CA ARG A 168 0.52 -4.43 -0.56
C ARG A 168 1.22 -3.13 -0.99
N THR A 169 2.31 -2.76 -0.31
CA THR A 169 3.15 -1.63 -0.72
C THR A 169 3.78 -1.86 -2.11
N GLN A 170 4.22 -3.10 -2.39
CA GLN A 170 4.79 -3.47 -3.69
C GLN A 170 3.72 -3.44 -4.78
N ASP A 171 2.53 -3.97 -4.54
CA ASP A 171 1.41 -3.96 -5.50
C ASP A 171 1.02 -2.53 -5.90
N ARG A 172 0.93 -1.62 -4.92
CA ARG A 172 0.68 -0.19 -5.19
C ARG A 172 1.81 0.44 -6.01
N GLY A 173 3.05 0.05 -5.75
CA GLY A 173 4.20 0.47 -6.56
C GLY A 173 4.13 -0.04 -8.00
N HIS A 174 3.77 -1.32 -8.19
CA HIS A 174 3.59 -1.92 -9.51
C HIS A 174 2.49 -1.24 -10.31
N ALA A 175 1.35 -0.91 -9.69
CA ALA A 175 0.27 -0.19 -10.36
C ALA A 175 0.74 1.18 -10.91
N ILE A 176 1.53 1.93 -10.13
CA ILE A 176 2.09 3.22 -10.57
C ILE A 176 3.06 3.04 -11.74
N ILE A 177 3.92 2.02 -11.68
CA ILE A 177 4.86 1.70 -12.77
C ILE A 177 4.10 1.35 -14.06
N VAL A 178 3.07 0.51 -13.97
CA VAL A 178 2.23 0.13 -15.11
C VAL A 178 1.55 1.36 -15.70
N ALA A 179 0.91 2.19 -14.87
CA ALA A 179 0.25 3.42 -15.33
C ALA A 179 1.23 4.39 -16.02
N SER A 180 2.43 4.55 -15.45
CA SER A 180 3.49 5.39 -16.03
C SER A 180 4.00 4.84 -17.36
N THR A 181 4.13 3.52 -17.47
CA THR A 181 4.58 2.84 -18.71
C THR A 181 3.54 2.96 -19.83
N LEU A 182 2.25 2.85 -19.50
CA LEU A 182 1.17 3.08 -20.46
C LEU A 182 1.15 4.53 -20.94
N LEU A 183 1.28 5.50 -20.03
CA LEU A 183 1.39 6.92 -20.37
C LEU A 183 2.59 7.17 -21.30
N TRP A 184 3.74 6.55 -20.99
CA TRP A 184 4.95 6.66 -21.80
C TRP A 184 4.75 6.10 -23.21
N THR A 185 4.05 4.98 -23.33
CA THR A 185 3.74 4.36 -24.61
C THR A 185 2.87 5.28 -25.47
N VAL A 186 1.82 5.88 -24.88
CA VAL A 186 0.92 6.82 -25.59
C VAL A 186 1.68 8.06 -26.07
N VAL A 187 2.53 8.64 -25.22
CA VAL A 187 3.37 9.79 -25.60
C VAL A 187 4.31 9.43 -26.74
N SER A 188 4.97 8.27 -26.65
CA SER A 188 5.92 7.80 -27.67
C SER A 188 5.24 7.54 -29.01
N MET A 189 4.05 6.93 -29.02
CA MET A 189 3.25 6.74 -30.23
C MET A 189 2.80 8.06 -30.85
N THR A 190 2.41 9.04 -30.03
CA THR A 190 2.01 10.36 -30.52
C THR A 190 3.19 11.05 -31.20
N ILE A 191 4.39 10.98 -30.63
CA ILE A 191 5.60 11.51 -31.27
C ILE A 191 5.84 10.78 -32.61
N ALA A 192 5.83 9.44 -32.61
CA ALA A 192 6.14 8.66 -33.81
C ALA A 192 5.12 8.78 -34.97
N VAL A 193 3.90 9.24 -34.73
CA VAL A 193 2.90 9.47 -35.79
C VAL A 193 3.03 10.85 -36.41
N TRP A 194 3.46 11.84 -35.62
CA TRP A 194 3.60 13.21 -36.06
C TRP A 194 4.96 13.51 -36.70
N PHE A 195 5.94 12.63 -36.54
CA PHE A 195 7.31 12.72 -37.08
C PHE A 195 7.67 11.48 -37.90
#